data_AF-A9VFY4-F1
#
_entry.id   AF-A9VFY4-F1
#
_cell.length_a   1.000
_cell.length_b   1.000
_cell.length_c   1.000
_cell.angle_alpha   90.00
_cell.angle_beta   90.00
_cell.angle_gamma   90.00
#
_symmetry.space_group_name_H-M   'P 1'
#
loop_
_entity.id
_entity.type
_entity.pdbx_description
1 polymer ?
#
loop_
_entity_poly.entity_id
_entity_poly.type
_entity_poly.pdbx_seq_one_letter_code
_entity_poly.pdbx_strand_id
1 'polypeptide(L)'
;MKKRLRLLIVAGISITMLGACSLFGAKDSPANGLAIEVGEIDEQTRNSIIDLYKDITISKDLYAIKKGTIENKKHNIKLPADFGDSNNSEVLFISKTTAEKMNKKGLIRERDNNSGLTSSIPLDSLHKIKKDEIILFANKEYKDLKELTFDEKKMNVQYKGDVWLSPYRGGSNVILLIVDDTLFKEINGKEKTRQFLSFNKSFGNLNLVNQGKAPELRKEIDKVNTALGTEDKRAVNFVNITEK
;
A
#
# COMPACT_ATOMS: atom_id res chain seq x y z
N MET A 1 18.26 -69.16 -9.48
CA MET A 1 18.42 -68.19 -10.59
C MET A 1 17.24 -67.22 -10.61
N LYS A 2 17.56 -65.91 -10.72
CA LYS A 2 16.73 -64.76 -11.12
C LYS A 2 15.57 -64.29 -10.22
N LYS A 3 15.91 -63.27 -9.41
CA LYS A 3 15.03 -62.25 -8.81
C LYS A 3 14.12 -61.63 -9.89
N ARG A 4 12.83 -61.45 -9.61
CA ARG A 4 11.96 -60.52 -10.35
C ARG A 4 11.16 -59.66 -9.38
N LEU A 5 11.73 -58.49 -9.10
CA LEU A 5 11.13 -57.37 -8.41
C LEU A 5 10.02 -56.78 -9.31
N ARG A 6 8.77 -56.77 -8.88
CA ARG A 6 7.68 -56.02 -9.53
C ARG A 6 7.44 -54.75 -8.73
N LEU A 7 8.03 -53.64 -9.19
CA LEU A 7 7.63 -52.29 -8.83
C LEU A 7 6.28 -52.00 -9.53
N LEU A 8 5.27 -51.59 -8.77
CA LEU A 8 4.11 -50.89 -9.33
C LEU A 8 4.28 -49.41 -9.01
N ILE A 9 4.39 -48.64 -10.08
CA ILE A 9 4.63 -47.20 -10.12
C ILE A 9 3.35 -46.50 -9.68
N VAL A 10 3.40 -45.78 -8.55
CA VAL A 10 2.38 -44.79 -8.18
C VAL A 10 2.59 -43.59 -9.10
N ALA A 11 1.71 -43.41 -10.08
CA ALA A 11 1.65 -42.20 -10.88
C ALA A 11 1.09 -41.06 -10.02
N GLY A 12 1.97 -40.40 -9.26
CA GLY A 12 1.67 -39.10 -8.68
C GLY A 12 1.52 -38.10 -9.82
N ILE A 13 0.31 -37.61 -10.05
CA ILE A 13 0.09 -36.41 -10.85
C ILE A 13 0.64 -35.25 -10.02
N SER A 14 1.94 -35.04 -10.09
CA SER A 14 2.54 -33.78 -9.71
C SER A 14 1.99 -32.76 -10.70
N ILE A 15 1.02 -31.96 -10.25
CA ILE A 15 0.69 -30.69 -10.90
C ILE A 15 1.94 -29.82 -10.73
N THR A 16 2.92 -30.02 -11.60
CA THR A 16 3.99 -29.07 -11.81
C THR A 16 3.30 -27.81 -12.27
N MET A 17 3.26 -26.79 -11.41
CA MET A 17 2.93 -25.43 -11.78
C MET A 17 3.82 -25.05 -12.96
N LEU A 18 3.31 -25.26 -14.17
CA LEU A 18 3.87 -24.74 -15.41
C LEU A 18 3.57 -23.24 -15.41
N GLY A 19 4.43 -22.51 -14.74
CA GLY A 19 4.48 -21.05 -14.71
C GLY A 19 5.89 -20.53 -14.54
N ALA A 20 6.91 -21.34 -14.83
CA ALA A 20 8.29 -20.87 -14.99
C ALA A 20 8.47 -20.28 -16.40
N CYS A 21 7.79 -19.18 -16.69
CA CYS A 21 8.35 -18.20 -17.61
C CYS A 21 9.34 -17.38 -16.80
N SER A 22 10.59 -17.51 -17.18
CA SER A 22 11.73 -16.94 -16.49
C SER A 22 11.54 -15.43 -16.24
N LEU A 23 11.33 -15.10 -14.97
CA LEU A 23 11.10 -13.76 -14.45
C LEU A 23 12.41 -13.08 -14.06
N PHE A 24 13.50 -13.37 -14.78
CA PHE A 24 14.81 -12.80 -14.47
C PHE A 24 14.81 -11.30 -14.77
N GLY A 25 14.58 -10.50 -13.72
CA GLY A 25 14.78 -9.05 -13.71
C GLY A 25 13.70 -8.25 -12.97
N ALA A 26 12.47 -8.76 -12.85
CA ALA A 26 11.39 -8.04 -12.16
C ALA A 26 11.31 -8.46 -10.70
N LYS A 27 11.30 -7.48 -9.80
CA LYS A 27 11.12 -7.70 -8.37
C LYS A 27 9.80 -8.42 -8.09
N ASP A 28 9.83 -9.41 -7.21
CA ASP A 28 8.60 -10.10 -6.83
C ASP A 28 7.66 -9.17 -6.04
N SER A 29 6.40 -9.11 -6.47
CA SER A 29 5.36 -8.31 -5.82
C SER A 29 3.99 -8.94 -6.10
N PRO A 30 3.65 -10.03 -5.40
CA PRO A 30 2.43 -10.78 -5.66
C PRO A 30 1.19 -9.91 -5.47
N ALA A 31 0.25 -9.96 -6.43
CA ALA A 31 -1.07 -9.36 -6.30
C ALA A 31 -1.98 -10.31 -5.50
N ASN A 32 -1.77 -10.35 -4.19
CA ASN A 32 -2.42 -11.25 -3.24
C ASN A 32 -3.38 -10.51 -2.28
N GLY A 33 -3.80 -9.31 -2.65
CA GLY A 33 -4.82 -8.58 -1.91
C GLY A 33 -5.44 -7.45 -2.71
N LEU A 34 -6.43 -6.81 -2.11
CA LEU A 34 -7.15 -5.67 -2.66
C LEU A 34 -7.22 -4.55 -1.63
N ALA A 35 -6.87 -3.33 -2.01
CA ALA A 35 -7.10 -2.12 -1.25
C ALA A 35 -8.33 -1.39 -1.80
N ILE A 36 -9.21 -0.94 -0.91
CA ILE A 36 -10.46 -0.23 -1.23
C ILE A 36 -10.52 1.05 -0.39
N GLU A 37 -10.70 2.20 -1.03
CA GLU A 37 -10.96 3.48 -0.37
C GLU A 37 -12.46 3.56 -0.01
N VAL A 38 -12.80 3.33 1.25
CA VAL A 38 -14.20 3.28 1.71
C VAL A 38 -14.83 4.67 1.63
N GLY A 39 -16.00 4.76 0.98
CA GLY A 39 -16.74 6.01 0.78
C GLY A 39 -16.35 6.79 -0.48
N GLU A 40 -15.33 6.35 -1.22
CA GLU A 40 -15.03 6.88 -2.57
C GLU A 40 -15.83 6.16 -3.67
N ILE A 41 -16.44 5.03 -3.35
CA ILE A 41 -17.38 4.29 -4.19
C ILE A 41 -18.63 3.99 -3.36
N ASP A 42 -19.77 3.84 -4.02
CA ASP A 42 -21.01 3.49 -3.34
C ASP A 42 -20.93 2.12 -2.65
N GLU A 43 -21.77 1.92 -1.63
CA GLU A 43 -21.73 0.72 -0.81
C GLU A 43 -22.11 -0.55 -1.57
N GLN A 44 -23.04 -0.47 -2.52
CA GLN A 44 -23.47 -1.63 -3.31
C GLN A 44 -22.32 -2.09 -4.23
N THR A 45 -21.63 -1.18 -4.89
CA THR A 45 -20.44 -1.47 -5.70
C THR A 45 -19.33 -2.04 -4.83
N ARG A 46 -19.07 -1.44 -3.66
CA ARG A 46 -18.08 -1.96 -2.70
C ARG A 46 -18.38 -3.41 -2.30
N ASN A 47 -19.61 -3.70 -1.91
CA ASN A 47 -20.02 -5.04 -1.47
C ASN A 47 -19.95 -6.05 -2.63
N SER A 48 -20.34 -5.64 -3.84
CA SER A 48 -20.21 -6.47 -5.04
C SER A 48 -18.75 -6.85 -5.31
N ILE A 49 -17.80 -5.91 -5.17
CA ILE A 49 -16.36 -6.18 -5.31
C ILE A 49 -15.86 -7.12 -4.22
N ILE A 50 -16.27 -6.94 -2.96
CA ILE A 50 -15.92 -7.84 -1.86
C ILE A 50 -16.43 -9.26 -2.15
N ASP A 51 -17.64 -9.39 -2.67
CA ASP A 51 -18.26 -10.68 -3.00
C ASP A 51 -17.54 -11.41 -4.14
N LEU A 52 -16.95 -10.70 -5.10
CA LEU A 52 -16.12 -11.31 -6.15
C LEU A 52 -14.93 -12.12 -5.61
N TYR A 53 -14.47 -11.81 -4.39
CA TYR A 53 -13.27 -12.41 -3.79
C TYR A 53 -13.53 -13.07 -2.43
N LYS A 54 -14.79 -13.22 -2.01
CA LYS A 54 -15.13 -13.72 -0.67
C LYS A 54 -14.54 -15.10 -0.36
N ASP A 55 -14.52 -16.01 -1.34
CA ASP A 55 -14.09 -17.40 -1.16
C ASP A 55 -12.57 -17.55 -1.01
N ILE A 56 -11.80 -16.53 -1.39
CA ILE A 56 -10.34 -16.52 -1.28
C ILE A 56 -9.82 -15.56 -0.21
N THR A 57 -10.71 -14.73 0.35
CA THR A 57 -10.33 -13.72 1.34
C THR A 57 -10.10 -14.38 2.71
N ILE A 58 -8.88 -14.27 3.22
CA ILE A 58 -8.49 -14.83 4.53
C ILE A 58 -8.58 -13.79 5.66
N SER A 59 -8.47 -12.51 5.35
CA SER A 59 -8.69 -11.44 6.33
C SER A 59 -9.21 -10.17 5.67
N LYS A 60 -9.95 -9.38 6.44
CA LYS A 60 -10.50 -8.08 6.07
C LYS A 60 -10.08 -7.07 7.14
N ASP A 61 -9.19 -6.16 6.79
CA ASP A 61 -8.72 -5.12 7.70
C ASP A 61 -9.28 -3.77 7.30
N LEU A 62 -9.65 -2.94 8.28
CA LEU A 62 -10.05 -1.55 8.08
C LEU A 62 -9.09 -0.65 8.85
N TYR A 63 -8.50 0.32 8.17
CA TYR A 63 -7.59 1.27 8.77
C TYR A 63 -8.12 2.69 8.61
N ALA A 64 -8.31 3.36 9.75
CA ALA A 64 -8.64 4.77 9.79
C ALA A 64 -7.39 5.61 9.49
N ILE A 65 -7.58 6.62 8.63
CA ILE A 65 -6.58 7.59 8.20
C ILE A 65 -7.24 8.97 8.31
N LYS A 66 -6.53 9.96 8.84
CA LYS A 66 -6.98 11.36 8.77
C LYS A 66 -6.19 12.08 7.70
N LYS A 67 -6.88 12.79 6.81
CA LYS A 67 -6.27 13.52 5.71
C LYS A 67 -6.46 15.02 5.91
N GLY A 68 -5.46 15.79 5.52
CA GLY A 68 -5.61 17.23 5.34
C GLY A 68 -4.49 17.79 4.47
N THR A 69 -4.29 19.10 4.57
CA THR A 69 -3.39 19.85 3.68
C THR A 69 -2.61 20.87 4.49
N ILE A 70 -1.34 21.08 4.13
CA ILE A 70 -0.52 22.16 4.66
C ILE A 70 0.01 23.04 3.52
N GLU A 71 0.27 24.30 3.82
CA GLU A 71 0.92 25.23 2.88
C GLU A 71 2.44 25.10 2.98
N ASN A 72 3.09 24.75 1.87
CA ASN A 72 4.55 24.52 1.82
C ASN A 72 5.36 25.79 2.14
N LYS A 73 4.87 26.95 1.70
CA LYS A 73 5.53 28.24 1.94
C LYS A 73 5.61 28.59 3.42
N LYS A 74 4.55 28.33 4.20
CA LYS A 74 4.53 28.58 5.66
C LYS A 74 5.56 27.74 6.41
N HIS A 75 5.94 26.59 5.84
CA HIS A 75 6.88 25.63 6.42
C HIS A 75 8.29 25.73 5.82
N ASN A 76 8.55 26.74 4.99
CA ASN A 76 9.83 26.90 4.26
C ASN A 76 10.24 25.66 3.46
N ILE A 77 9.28 24.85 3.01
CA ILE A 77 9.52 23.64 2.23
C ILE A 77 9.79 24.07 0.79
N LYS A 78 11.00 23.79 0.30
CA LYS A 78 11.40 24.04 -1.08
C LYS A 78 11.31 22.73 -1.87
N LEU A 79 10.21 22.57 -2.61
CA LEU A 79 10.07 21.45 -3.54
C LEU A 79 10.76 21.77 -4.87
N PRO A 80 11.35 20.78 -5.56
CA PRO A 80 11.86 20.95 -6.92
C PRO A 80 10.74 21.42 -7.86
N ALA A 81 11.07 22.24 -8.87
CA ALA A 81 10.09 22.75 -9.84
C ALA A 81 9.30 21.61 -10.54
N ASP A 82 9.96 20.48 -10.76
CA ASP A 82 9.41 19.29 -11.41
C ASP A 82 8.40 18.52 -10.52
N PHE A 83 8.24 18.90 -9.25
CA PHE A 83 7.17 18.39 -8.38
C PHE A 83 5.81 19.04 -8.70
N GLY A 84 5.77 19.92 -9.70
CA GLY A 84 4.64 20.77 -10.03
C GLY A 84 4.51 21.93 -9.04
N ASP A 85 3.67 22.89 -9.40
CA ASP A 85 3.43 24.11 -8.62
C ASP A 85 2.52 23.83 -7.40
N SER A 86 2.88 22.83 -6.59
CA SER A 86 2.12 22.47 -5.39
C SER A 86 2.52 23.43 -4.27
N ASN A 87 1.79 24.53 -4.16
CA ASN A 87 1.84 25.41 -2.97
C ASN A 87 1.49 24.65 -1.68
N ASN A 88 0.87 23.47 -1.82
CA ASN A 88 0.32 22.67 -0.74
C ASN A 88 0.87 21.25 -0.76
N SER A 89 1.08 20.66 0.42
CA SER A 89 1.33 19.23 0.61
C SER A 89 0.10 18.57 1.22
N GLU A 90 -0.19 17.35 0.77
CA GLU A 90 -1.19 16.50 1.40
C GLU A 90 -0.56 15.82 2.62
N VAL A 91 -1.27 15.83 3.74
CA VAL A 91 -0.83 15.18 4.98
C VAL A 91 -1.79 14.07 5.33
N LEU A 92 -1.26 12.87 5.49
CA LEU A 92 -1.95 11.70 5.99
C LEU A 92 -1.47 11.40 7.41
N PHE A 93 -2.38 11.30 8.34
CA PHE A 93 -2.12 10.89 9.71
C PHE A 93 -2.64 9.47 9.91
N ILE A 94 -1.83 8.64 10.56
CA ILE A 94 -2.26 7.36 11.11
C ILE A 94 -1.82 7.24 12.56
N SER A 95 -2.63 6.55 13.35
CA SER A 95 -2.26 6.21 14.73
C SER A 95 -1.07 5.25 14.75
N LYS A 96 -0.29 5.26 15.82
CA LYS A 96 0.81 4.33 16.05
C LYS A 96 0.32 2.88 15.97
N THR A 97 -0.80 2.56 16.62
CA THR A 97 -1.38 1.22 16.58
C THR A 97 -1.76 0.80 15.15
N THR A 98 -2.33 1.71 14.36
CA THR A 98 -2.62 1.47 12.93
C THR A 98 -1.35 1.22 12.15
N ALA A 99 -0.32 2.05 12.34
CA ALA A 99 0.95 1.90 11.65
C ALA A 99 1.60 0.54 11.93
N GLU A 100 1.63 0.10 13.18
CA GLU A 100 2.17 -1.21 13.58
C GLU A 100 1.45 -2.38 12.88
N LYS A 101 0.11 -2.34 12.82
CA LYS A 101 -0.69 -3.35 12.11
C LYS A 101 -0.42 -3.33 10.60
N MET A 102 -0.39 -2.15 10.00
CA MET A 102 -0.10 -1.98 8.57
C MET A 102 1.32 -2.45 8.22
N ASN A 103 2.32 -2.18 9.06
CA ASN A 103 3.70 -2.62 8.83
C ASN A 103 3.85 -4.14 8.87
N LYS A 104 3.16 -4.82 9.81
CA LYS A 104 3.11 -6.30 9.87
C LYS A 104 2.53 -6.93 8.61
N LYS A 105 1.70 -6.18 7.88
CA LYS A 105 1.11 -6.57 6.60
C LYS A 105 1.90 -6.05 5.38
N GLY A 106 3.06 -5.43 5.60
CA GLY A 106 3.88 -4.83 4.55
C GLY A 106 3.22 -3.68 3.80
N LEU A 107 2.20 -3.06 4.40
CA LEU A 107 1.42 -1.96 3.80
C LEU A 107 2.06 -0.59 3.98
N ILE A 108 3.13 -0.50 4.77
CA ILE A 108 4.01 0.66 4.83
C ILE A 108 5.21 0.37 3.93
N ARG A 109 5.44 1.23 2.96
CA ARG A 109 6.30 0.98 1.80
C ARG A 109 7.43 1.99 1.76
N GLU A 110 8.66 1.54 1.59
CA GLU A 110 9.85 2.37 1.41
C GLU A 110 10.28 2.40 -0.06
N ARG A 111 10.74 3.56 -0.51
CA ARG A 111 11.39 3.73 -1.81
C ARG A 111 12.55 2.74 -1.95
N ASP A 112 12.60 2.01 -3.05
CA ASP A 112 13.67 1.06 -3.35
C ASP A 112 14.46 1.42 -4.63
N ASN A 113 14.33 2.68 -5.08
CA ASN A 113 14.93 3.18 -6.30
C ASN A 113 15.51 4.59 -6.10
N ASN A 114 16.29 5.06 -7.08
CA ASN A 114 16.88 6.39 -7.06
C ASN A 114 16.04 7.46 -7.78
N SER A 115 14.95 7.06 -8.45
CA SER A 115 14.11 7.97 -9.25
C SER A 115 12.65 7.48 -9.37
N GLY A 116 11.71 8.44 -9.54
CA GLY A 116 10.28 8.15 -9.73
C GLY A 116 9.51 7.86 -8.44
N LEU A 117 8.25 7.43 -8.53
CA LEU A 117 7.40 7.05 -7.38
C LEU A 117 6.77 5.65 -7.57
N THR A 118 7.32 4.87 -8.50
CA THR A 118 6.64 3.71 -9.09
C THR A 118 7.07 2.37 -8.50
N SER A 119 8.12 2.34 -7.66
CA SER A 119 8.63 1.11 -7.04
C SER A 119 8.87 1.30 -5.54
N SER A 120 8.64 0.23 -4.79
CA SER A 120 8.85 0.16 -3.35
C SER A 120 8.94 -1.25 -2.81
N ILE A 121 9.46 -1.35 -1.59
CA ILE A 121 9.43 -2.55 -0.74
C ILE A 121 8.59 -2.34 0.51
N PRO A 122 8.08 -3.40 1.14
CA PRO A 122 7.66 -3.32 2.54
C PRO A 122 8.79 -2.75 3.40
N LEU A 123 8.48 -1.76 4.23
CA LEU A 123 9.42 -1.23 5.23
C LEU A 123 9.75 -2.33 6.24
N ASP A 124 11.03 -2.64 6.45
CA ASP A 124 11.48 -3.78 7.27
C ASP A 124 10.89 -3.76 8.69
N SER A 125 11.04 -2.63 9.38
CA SER A 125 10.47 -2.42 10.70
C SER A 125 10.11 -0.95 10.91
N LEU A 126 9.09 -0.70 11.72
CA LEU A 126 8.82 0.65 12.20
C LEU A 126 9.77 1.00 13.34
N HIS A 127 10.29 2.22 13.31
CA HIS A 127 11.01 2.80 14.44
C HIS A 127 10.13 2.78 15.69
N LYS A 128 10.71 2.48 16.86
CA LYS A 128 9.98 2.53 18.12
C LYS A 128 9.60 3.98 18.45
N ILE A 129 8.33 4.30 18.25
CA ILE A 129 7.77 5.64 18.48
C ILE A 129 7.57 5.84 19.98
N LYS A 130 8.24 6.84 20.56
CA LYS A 130 8.05 7.26 21.96
C LYS A 130 6.74 8.02 22.12
N LYS A 131 6.32 8.22 23.37
CA LYS A 131 5.19 9.11 23.67
C LYS A 131 5.53 10.52 23.15
N ASP A 132 4.55 11.19 22.55
CA ASP A 132 4.65 12.55 22.00
C ASP A 132 5.63 12.70 20.80
N GLU A 133 6.19 11.58 20.30
CA GLU A 133 7.03 11.58 19.10
C GLU A 133 6.16 11.44 17.85
N ILE A 134 6.33 12.37 16.91
CA ILE A 134 5.65 12.33 15.61
C ILE A 134 6.67 11.95 14.54
N ILE A 135 6.47 10.79 13.93
CA ILE A 135 7.32 10.31 12.84
C ILE A 135 6.81 10.90 11.53
N LEU A 136 7.73 11.46 10.76
CA LEU A 136 7.47 11.97 9.42
C LEU A 136 8.10 11.08 8.36
N PHE A 137 7.26 10.65 7.43
CA PHE A 137 7.63 9.92 6.23
C PHE A 137 7.18 10.71 5.01
N ALA A 138 8.14 11.10 4.17
CA ALA A 138 7.88 11.94 3.01
C ALA A 138 9.04 11.81 2.03
N ASN A 139 8.92 12.42 0.86
CA ASN A 139 10.06 12.53 -0.04
C ASN A 139 11.28 13.14 0.69
N LYS A 140 12.51 12.79 0.29
CA LYS A 140 13.76 13.29 0.89
C LYS A 140 13.86 14.84 0.92
N GLU A 141 13.07 15.52 0.10
CA GLU A 141 12.96 16.98 0.03
C GLU A 141 12.38 17.59 1.34
N TYR A 142 11.74 16.76 2.17
CA TYR A 142 11.18 17.13 3.47
C TYR A 142 12.09 16.77 4.65
N LYS A 143 13.31 16.26 4.43
CA LYS A 143 14.22 15.76 5.51
C LYS A 143 14.57 16.81 6.57
N ASP A 144 14.58 18.07 6.17
CA ASP A 144 14.95 19.20 7.01
C ASP A 144 13.73 19.83 7.71
N LEU A 145 12.51 19.36 7.42
CA LEU A 145 11.30 19.78 8.13
C LEU A 145 11.32 19.25 9.57
N LYS A 146 11.38 20.16 10.54
CA LYS A 146 11.40 19.85 11.99
C LYS A 146 10.10 20.19 12.71
N GLU A 147 9.35 21.14 12.18
CA GLU A 147 8.06 21.56 12.71
C GLU A 147 7.06 21.62 11.56
N LEU A 148 5.83 21.20 11.83
CA LEU A 148 4.69 21.32 10.94
C LEU A 148 3.52 21.92 11.72
N THR A 149 2.78 22.81 11.08
CA THR A 149 1.54 23.37 11.62
C THR A 149 0.37 22.80 10.85
N PHE A 150 -0.53 22.14 11.57
CA PHE A 150 -1.77 21.60 11.05
C PHE A 150 -2.91 22.00 11.98
N ASP A 151 -3.98 22.59 11.44
CA ASP A 151 -5.12 23.06 12.23
C ASP A 151 -4.68 23.99 13.39
N GLU A 152 -3.83 24.98 13.07
CA GLU A 152 -3.23 25.94 14.01
C GLU A 152 -2.33 25.33 15.11
N LYS A 153 -2.22 24.01 15.18
CA LYS A 153 -1.36 23.29 16.13
C LYS A 153 0.01 23.04 15.51
N LYS A 154 1.05 23.49 16.20
CA LYS A 154 2.45 23.17 15.89
C LYS A 154 2.80 21.78 16.38
N MET A 155 3.48 21.02 15.53
CA MET A 155 3.87 19.63 15.74
C MET A 155 5.37 19.48 15.44
N ASN A 156 6.15 19.07 16.44
CA ASN A 156 7.54 18.70 16.22
C ASN A 156 7.60 17.33 15.56
N VAL A 157 8.26 17.24 14.41
CA VAL A 157 8.29 16.05 13.57
C VAL A 157 9.71 15.52 13.39
N GLN A 158 9.84 14.20 13.28
CA GLN A 158 11.11 13.54 13.00
C GLN A 158 11.04 12.81 11.66
N TYR A 159 11.74 13.34 10.66
CA TYR A 159 11.91 12.64 9.39
C TYR A 159 12.60 11.28 9.60
N LYS A 160 12.01 10.19 9.10
CA LYS A 160 12.57 8.82 9.19
C LYS A 160 12.68 8.09 7.85
N GLY A 161 12.33 8.72 6.72
CA GLY A 161 12.57 8.12 5.41
C GLY A 161 11.54 8.46 4.34
N ASP A 162 11.87 8.03 3.11
CA ASP A 162 11.02 8.13 1.93
C ASP A 162 10.06 6.95 1.89
N VAL A 163 9.05 7.04 2.76
CA VAL A 163 8.07 5.98 3.04
C VAL A 163 6.64 6.49 2.77
N TRP A 164 5.73 5.58 2.40
CA TRP A 164 4.31 5.86 2.16
C TRP A 164 3.41 4.65 2.44
N LEU A 165 2.09 4.85 2.35
CA LEU A 165 1.11 3.77 2.48
C LEU A 165 0.83 3.11 1.12
N SER A 166 0.89 1.77 1.07
CA SER A 166 0.43 0.95 -0.07
C SER A 166 -1.01 1.32 -0.47
N PRO A 167 -1.38 1.26 -1.77
CA PRO A 167 -0.61 0.78 -2.93
C PRO A 167 0.47 1.73 -3.46
N TYR A 168 0.26 3.05 -3.36
CA TYR A 168 1.10 4.07 -3.99
C TYR A 168 1.14 5.34 -3.15
N ARG A 169 2.18 6.18 -3.35
CA ARG A 169 2.39 7.39 -2.54
C ARG A 169 1.26 8.42 -2.64
N GLY A 170 0.65 8.57 -3.83
CA GLY A 170 -0.41 9.55 -4.09
C GLY A 170 0.09 10.91 -4.60
N GLY A 171 1.41 11.05 -4.81
CA GLY A 171 2.05 12.27 -5.33
C GLY A 171 3.39 12.54 -4.65
N SER A 172 4.26 13.36 -5.24
CA SER A 172 5.58 13.67 -4.68
C SER A 172 5.51 14.53 -3.42
N ASN A 173 4.38 15.23 -3.21
CA ASN A 173 4.11 16.15 -2.11
C ASN A 173 3.22 15.56 -1.00
N VAL A 174 3.14 14.22 -0.91
CA VAL A 174 2.40 13.54 0.16
C VAL A 174 3.32 13.24 1.35
N ILE A 175 2.89 13.70 2.53
CA ILE A 175 3.52 13.48 3.83
C ILE A 175 2.66 12.48 4.61
N LEU A 176 3.29 11.44 5.16
CA LEU A 176 2.71 10.52 6.11
C LEU A 176 3.26 10.83 7.51
N LEU A 177 2.36 11.10 8.45
CA LEU A 177 2.67 11.29 9.86
C LEU A 177 2.14 10.12 10.68
N ILE A 178 3.01 9.51 11.48
CA ILE A 178 2.60 8.57 12.52
C ILE A 178 2.64 9.29 13.85
N VAL A 179 1.49 9.33 14.51
CA VAL A 179 1.26 9.99 15.80
C VAL A 179 0.81 8.97 16.83
N ASP A 180 0.91 9.28 18.12
CA ASP A 180 0.30 8.42 19.14
C ASP A 180 -1.23 8.37 19.01
N ASP A 181 -1.84 7.34 19.59
CA ASP A 181 -3.27 7.09 19.43
C ASP A 181 -4.17 8.16 20.09
N THR A 182 -3.65 8.91 21.07
CA THR A 182 -4.38 10.01 21.72
C THR A 182 -4.39 11.22 20.80
N LEU A 183 -3.22 11.65 20.34
CA LEU A 183 -3.09 12.74 19.37
C LEU A 183 -3.87 12.45 18.08
N PHE A 184 -3.86 11.20 17.61
CA PHE A 184 -4.65 10.79 16.45
C PHE A 184 -6.14 11.15 16.58
N LYS A 185 -6.74 10.94 17.77
CA LYS A 185 -8.16 11.25 18.01
C LYS A 185 -8.43 12.75 17.98
N GLU A 186 -7.48 13.57 18.44
CA GLU A 186 -7.59 15.02 18.54
C GLU A 186 -7.34 15.77 17.22
N ILE A 187 -6.72 15.12 16.23
CA ILE A 187 -6.47 15.73 14.91
C ILE A 187 -7.80 15.98 14.19
N ASN A 188 -8.04 17.22 13.79
CA ASN A 188 -9.20 17.63 13.01
C ASN A 188 -8.95 17.47 11.49
N GLY A 189 -8.70 16.23 11.06
CA GLY A 189 -8.52 15.90 9.64
C GLY A 189 -9.76 15.23 9.07
N LYS A 190 -9.94 15.29 7.74
CA LYS A 190 -10.98 14.51 7.05
C LYS A 190 -10.72 13.02 7.28
N GLU A 191 -11.64 12.35 7.97
CA GLU A 191 -11.55 10.91 8.18
C GLU A 191 -11.75 10.16 6.87
N LYS A 192 -10.90 9.15 6.67
CA LYS A 192 -10.99 8.17 5.60
C LYS A 192 -10.75 6.79 6.19
N THR A 193 -11.36 5.79 5.59
CA THR A 193 -11.09 4.39 5.91
C THR A 193 -10.58 3.69 4.67
N ARG A 194 -9.44 3.02 4.80
CA ARG A 194 -8.93 2.12 3.77
C ARG A 194 -9.15 0.69 4.20
N GLN A 195 -9.86 -0.08 3.38
CA GLN A 195 -10.10 -1.50 3.60
C GLN A 195 -9.09 -2.32 2.80
N PHE A 196 -8.55 -3.37 3.42
CA PHE A 196 -7.68 -4.34 2.77
C PHE A 196 -8.31 -5.74 2.85
N LEU A 197 -8.37 -6.42 1.72
CA LEU A 197 -8.69 -7.84 1.63
C LEU A 197 -7.39 -8.59 1.39
N SER A 198 -7.01 -9.51 2.27
CA SER A 198 -5.89 -10.43 2.04
C SER A 198 -6.39 -11.73 1.45
N PHE A 199 -5.73 -12.24 0.41
CA PHE A 199 -6.13 -13.45 -0.30
C PHE A 199 -5.21 -14.63 0.02
N ASN A 200 -5.73 -15.86 -0.04
CA ASN A 200 -4.94 -17.09 0.06
C ASN A 200 -4.16 -17.45 -1.23
N LYS A 201 -4.29 -16.64 -2.28
CA LYS A 201 -3.61 -16.82 -3.57
C LYS A 201 -3.21 -15.47 -4.17
N SER A 202 -2.25 -15.50 -5.09
CA SER A 202 -1.86 -14.37 -5.91
C SER A 202 -2.41 -14.51 -7.33
N PHE A 203 -2.74 -13.40 -7.98
CA PHE A 203 -3.16 -13.36 -9.39
C PHE A 203 -2.01 -13.03 -10.36
N GLY A 204 -0.77 -12.94 -9.86
CA GLY A 204 0.42 -12.60 -10.64
C GLY A 204 1.30 -11.59 -9.91
N ASN A 205 2.18 -10.92 -10.65
CA ASN A 205 3.09 -9.92 -10.08
C ASN A 205 2.71 -8.51 -10.56
N LEU A 206 2.50 -7.59 -9.61
CA LEU A 206 2.13 -6.19 -9.86
C LEU A 206 3.13 -5.46 -10.76
N ASN A 207 4.42 -5.79 -10.67
CA ASN A 207 5.48 -5.14 -11.44
C ASN A 207 5.50 -5.53 -12.93
N LEU A 208 4.69 -6.52 -13.32
CA LEU A 208 4.61 -7.06 -14.68
C LEU A 208 3.38 -6.63 -15.46
N VAL A 209 2.39 -6.00 -14.79
CA VAL A 209 1.12 -5.62 -15.41
C VAL A 209 1.35 -4.72 -16.62
N ASN A 210 2.15 -3.67 -16.45
CA ASN A 210 2.45 -2.70 -17.50
C ASN A 210 3.37 -3.26 -18.61
N GLN A 211 3.96 -4.44 -18.40
CA GLN A 211 4.79 -5.12 -19.39
C GLN A 211 3.99 -6.13 -20.23
N GLY A 212 2.68 -6.28 -19.97
CA GLY A 212 1.86 -7.32 -20.59
C GLY A 212 2.22 -8.74 -20.15
N LYS A 213 3.01 -8.90 -19.08
CA LYS A 213 3.53 -10.18 -18.59
C LYS A 213 2.76 -10.73 -17.38
N ALA A 214 1.57 -10.20 -17.10
CA ALA A 214 0.67 -10.67 -16.04
C ALA A 214 -0.80 -10.77 -16.55
N PRO A 215 -1.08 -11.69 -17.49
CA PRO A 215 -2.40 -11.78 -18.13
C PRO A 215 -3.53 -12.15 -17.17
N GLU A 216 -3.26 -12.96 -16.14
CA GLU A 216 -4.26 -13.32 -15.12
C GLU A 216 -4.63 -12.10 -14.27
N LEU A 217 -3.65 -11.40 -13.72
CA LEU A 217 -3.86 -10.15 -13.00
C LEU A 217 -4.57 -9.09 -13.85
N ARG A 218 -4.25 -9.01 -15.15
CA ARG A 218 -4.95 -8.08 -16.06
C ARG A 218 -6.45 -8.40 -16.16
N LYS A 219 -6.82 -9.68 -16.28
CA LYS A 219 -8.22 -10.11 -16.29
C LYS A 219 -8.94 -9.73 -14.99
N GLU A 220 -8.28 -9.91 -13.84
CA GLU A 220 -8.89 -9.53 -12.56
C GLU A 220 -9.01 -8.01 -12.39
N ILE A 221 -8.05 -7.22 -12.89
CA ILE A 221 -8.16 -5.75 -12.97
C ILE A 221 -9.36 -5.36 -13.83
N ASP A 222 -9.52 -5.95 -15.01
CA ASP A 222 -10.64 -5.66 -15.91
C ASP A 222 -11.98 -6.07 -15.30
N LYS A 223 -12.02 -7.18 -14.55
CA LYS A 223 -13.20 -7.63 -13.78
C LYS A 223 -13.59 -6.64 -12.69
N VAL A 224 -12.63 -6.13 -11.91
CA VAL A 224 -12.89 -5.08 -10.90
C VAL A 224 -13.36 -3.79 -11.57
N ASN A 225 -12.70 -3.35 -12.65
CA ASN A 225 -13.09 -2.17 -13.41
C ASN A 225 -14.51 -2.28 -13.99
N THR A 226 -14.92 -3.49 -14.39
CA THR A 226 -16.29 -3.75 -14.86
C THR A 226 -17.29 -3.60 -13.71
N ALA A 227 -16.97 -4.14 -12.54
CA ALA A 227 -17.82 -4.00 -11.36
C ALA A 227 -17.92 -2.53 -10.87
N LEU A 228 -16.86 -1.75 -11.01
CA LEU A 228 -16.84 -0.32 -10.69
C LEU A 228 -17.68 0.53 -11.65
N GLY A 229 -17.84 0.10 -12.90
CA GLY A 229 -18.58 0.86 -13.91
C GLY A 229 -18.01 2.28 -14.11
N THR A 230 -18.79 3.28 -13.71
CA THR A 230 -18.45 4.72 -13.81
C THR A 230 -17.80 5.30 -12.55
N GLU A 231 -17.73 4.54 -11.45
CA GLU A 231 -17.08 4.95 -10.21
C GLU A 231 -15.57 5.19 -10.40
N ASP A 232 -14.93 5.92 -9.48
CA ASP A 232 -13.49 6.22 -9.59
C ASP A 232 -12.65 4.93 -9.49
N LYS A 233 -12.06 4.53 -10.61
CA LYS A 233 -11.24 3.32 -10.71
C LYS A 233 -10.01 3.33 -9.82
N ARG A 234 -9.59 4.50 -9.32
CA ARG A 234 -8.47 4.62 -8.38
C ARG A 234 -8.85 4.22 -6.96
N ALA A 235 -10.14 4.09 -6.65
CA ALA A 235 -10.62 3.71 -5.32
C ALA A 235 -10.32 2.24 -4.99
N VAL A 236 -10.05 1.38 -5.98
CA VAL A 236 -9.79 -0.05 -5.76
C VAL A 236 -8.53 -0.48 -6.50
N ASN A 237 -7.58 -1.06 -5.78
CA ASN A 237 -6.28 -1.45 -6.33
C ASN A 237 -5.85 -2.83 -5.83
N PHE A 238 -5.29 -3.64 -6.71
CA PHE A 238 -4.54 -4.82 -6.28
C PHE A 238 -3.28 -4.42 -5.53
N VAL A 239 -2.99 -5.14 -4.46
CA VAL A 239 -1.85 -4.87 -3.57
C VAL A 239 -1.09 -6.13 -3.25
N ASN A 240 0.17 -5.93 -2.89
CA ASN A 240 1.00 -6.94 -2.26
C ASN A 240 0.91 -6.77 -0.75
N ILE A 241 0.38 -7.79 -0.09
CA ILE A 241 0.28 -7.93 1.36
C ILE A 241 1.26 -9.01 1.79
N THR A 242 2.18 -8.67 2.67
CA THR A 242 3.16 -9.61 3.23
C THR A 242 2.89 -9.76 4.72
N GLU A 243 2.67 -10.96 5.22
CA GLU A 243 2.60 -11.19 6.67
C GLU A 243 4.03 -11.37 7.22
N LYS A 244 4.39 -10.53 8.18
CA LYS A 244 5.68 -10.54 8.89
C LYS A 244 5.55 -11.15 10.28
#